data_AF-A0A962FKA8-F1
#
_entry.id   AF-A0A962FKA8-F1
#
_cell.length_a   1.000
_cell.length_b   1.000
_cell.length_c   1.000
_cell.angle_alpha   90.00
_cell.angle_beta   90.00
_cell.angle_gamma   90.00
#
_symmetry.space_group_name_H-M   'P 1'
#
loop_
_entity.id
_entity.type
_entity.pdbx_description
1 polymer ?
#
loop_
_entity_poly.entity_id
_entity_poly.type
_entity_poly.pdbx_seq_one_letter_code
_entity_poly.pdbx_strand_id
1 'polypeptide(L)'
;MIETYDCTGDAISPRPGGDIGDQTIWIDLVNPTAEEEALVEKALGIDVPTREEMREIEHSSRLYSEDGAHFMTASVLYGIDGPEPQTTDITFILAANRLVTVRYIEPKAFALLKARAKKPRSGCETAPRLLMGLLEAIIDREADMIERIQAEIGKLAHTIFEMRGGALTRQRRFEVVLKQIGRGGEVTTRARESMQSLQRLLVHFAQESITPKSDKDLRNRLKTATRDVQSLNDHLGFMTTRAEFLLDATLGLI
;
A
#
# COMPACT_ATOMS: atom_id res chain seq x y z
N MET A 1 6.34 18.56 -4.21
CA MET A 1 7.34 18.26 -5.27
C MET A 1 6.69 17.40 -6.33
N ILE A 2 6.61 17.92 -7.54
CA ILE A 2 6.17 17.20 -8.74
C ILE A 2 7.35 16.53 -9.44
N GLU A 3 7.21 15.25 -9.76
CA GLU A 3 8.12 14.51 -10.64
C GLU A 3 7.34 13.95 -11.83
N THR A 4 7.80 14.22 -13.06
CA THR A 4 7.14 13.71 -14.27
C THR A 4 8.01 12.69 -14.98
N TYR A 5 7.36 11.72 -15.64
CA TYR A 5 8.02 10.60 -16.28
C TYR A 5 7.43 10.35 -17.67
N ASP A 6 8.32 10.12 -18.64
CA ASP A 6 8.00 9.79 -20.02
C ASP A 6 8.15 8.31 -20.31
N CYS A 7 7.32 7.80 -21.22
CA CYS A 7 7.57 6.52 -21.87
C CYS A 7 8.37 6.73 -23.15
N THR A 8 9.66 6.40 -23.14
CA THR A 8 10.54 6.45 -24.31
C THR A 8 10.82 5.03 -24.79
N GLY A 9 10.13 4.58 -25.85
CA GLY A 9 10.14 3.18 -26.26
C GLY A 9 9.44 2.31 -25.22
N ASP A 10 10.13 1.29 -24.69
CA ASP A 10 9.61 0.34 -23.68
C ASP A 10 10.14 0.63 -22.25
N ALA A 11 10.64 1.84 -22.00
CA ALA A 11 11.22 2.22 -20.71
C ALA A 11 10.70 3.59 -20.26
N ILE A 12 10.58 3.73 -18.94
CA ILE A 12 10.16 4.98 -18.30
C ILE A 12 11.36 5.71 -17.74
N SER A 13 11.46 6.99 -18.09
CA SER A 13 12.55 7.86 -17.64
C SER A 13 12.00 9.17 -17.07
N PRO A 14 12.66 9.76 -16.06
CA PRO A 14 12.25 11.04 -15.52
C PRO A 14 12.41 12.14 -16.59
N ARG A 15 11.41 13.01 -16.71
CA ARG A 15 11.49 14.21 -17.54
C ARG A 15 12.21 15.32 -16.77
N PRO A 16 13.29 15.90 -17.31
CA PRO A 16 13.89 17.11 -16.75
C PRO A 16 12.91 18.29 -16.85
N GLY A 17 12.77 19.09 -15.78
CA GLY A 17 11.96 20.32 -15.77
C GLY A 17 10.61 20.21 -15.04
N GLY A 18 10.03 19.01 -14.92
CA GLY A 18 8.76 18.81 -14.20
C GLY A 18 7.51 19.15 -15.02
N ASP A 19 7.67 19.59 -16.26
CA ASP A 19 6.58 19.94 -17.18
C ASP A 19 5.74 18.70 -17.55
N ILE A 20 4.43 18.90 -17.78
CA ILE A 20 3.52 17.87 -18.27
C ILE A 20 3.39 18.01 -19.79
N GLY A 21 4.18 17.23 -20.53
CA GLY A 21 4.10 17.12 -21.98
C GLY A 21 3.24 15.95 -22.47
N ASP A 22 3.06 15.85 -23.79
CA ASP A 22 2.25 14.80 -24.44
C ASP A 22 2.74 13.39 -24.16
N GLN A 23 4.06 13.20 -24.01
CA GLN A 23 4.68 11.90 -23.72
C GLN A 23 4.66 11.53 -22.23
N THR A 24 4.23 12.44 -21.36
CA THR A 24 4.15 12.18 -19.91
C THR A 24 3.15 11.07 -19.67
N ILE A 25 3.58 10.01 -19.00
CA ILE A 25 2.73 8.86 -18.67
C ILE A 25 2.52 8.72 -17.16
N TRP A 26 3.42 9.28 -16.35
CA TRP A 26 3.31 9.28 -14.90
C TRP A 26 3.71 10.63 -14.32
N ILE A 27 2.85 11.16 -13.45
CA ILE A 27 3.04 12.37 -12.67
C ILE A 27 3.00 11.97 -11.19
N ASP A 28 4.10 12.12 -10.47
CA ASP A 28 4.25 11.74 -9.07
C ASP A 28 4.32 13.00 -8.20
N LEU A 29 3.24 13.28 -7.48
CA LEU A 29 3.08 14.38 -6.53
C LEU A 29 3.50 13.93 -5.13
N VAL A 30 4.66 14.42 -4.69
CA VAL A 30 5.26 14.10 -3.39
C VAL A 30 5.24 15.32 -2.50
N ASN A 31 4.38 15.31 -1.47
CA ASN A 31 4.09 16.48 -0.64
C ASN A 31 3.89 17.73 -1.53
N PRO A 32 2.89 17.69 -2.44
CA PRO A 32 2.71 18.75 -3.42
C PRO A 32 2.33 20.06 -2.76
N THR A 33 2.66 21.16 -3.43
CA THR A 33 2.13 22.49 -3.14
C THR A 33 0.86 22.72 -3.95
N ALA A 34 0.02 23.67 -3.53
CA ALA A 34 -1.19 24.04 -4.27
C ALA A 34 -0.89 24.49 -5.72
N GLU A 35 0.28 25.07 -5.98
CA GLU A 35 0.70 25.44 -7.34
C GLU A 35 0.99 24.20 -8.21
N GLU A 36 1.57 23.16 -7.62
CA GLU A 36 1.84 21.88 -8.31
C GLU A 36 0.54 21.09 -8.55
N GLU A 37 -0.39 21.11 -7.59
CA GLU A 37 -1.74 20.53 -7.74
C GLU A 37 -2.49 21.21 -8.89
N ALA A 38 -2.60 22.55 -8.85
CA ALA A 38 -3.26 23.34 -9.89
C ALA A 38 -2.65 23.14 -11.28
N LEU A 39 -1.34 22.88 -11.37
CA LEU A 39 -0.67 22.56 -12.62
C LEU A 39 -1.18 21.23 -13.20
N VAL A 40 -1.34 20.20 -12.37
CA VAL A 40 -1.89 18.89 -12.78
C VAL A 40 -3.36 19.00 -13.14
N GLU A 41 -4.15 19.69 -12.31
CA GLU A 41 -5.59 19.92 -12.52
C GLU A 41 -5.84 20.59 -13.85
N LYS A 42 -5.12 21.68 -14.14
CA LYS A 42 -5.22 22.39 -15.43
C LYS A 42 -4.79 21.53 -16.61
N ALA A 43 -3.74 20.71 -16.45
CA ALA A 43 -3.20 19.90 -17.52
C ALA A 43 -4.10 18.70 -17.88
N LEU A 44 -4.83 18.15 -16.91
CA LEU A 44 -5.64 16.95 -17.08
C LEU A 44 -7.15 17.19 -17.02
N GLY A 45 -7.60 18.37 -16.59
CA GLY A 45 -9.00 18.70 -16.39
C GLY A 45 -9.64 17.89 -15.26
N ILE A 46 -8.92 17.71 -14.16
CA ILE A 46 -9.35 16.96 -12.97
C ILE A 46 -9.20 17.83 -11.73
N ASP A 47 -9.78 17.42 -10.60
CA ASP A 47 -9.53 18.00 -9.27
C ASP A 47 -8.62 17.05 -8.47
N VAL A 48 -7.48 17.53 -7.97
CA VAL A 48 -6.56 16.67 -7.20
C VAL A 48 -7.01 16.65 -5.75
N PRO A 49 -7.33 15.48 -5.16
CA PRO A 49 -7.88 15.44 -3.82
C PRO A 49 -6.89 15.98 -2.80
N THR A 50 -7.39 16.84 -1.93
CA THR A 50 -6.65 17.40 -0.80
C THR A 50 -6.27 16.33 0.20
N ARG A 51 -5.26 16.63 1.03
CA ARG A 51 -4.87 15.72 2.12
C ARG A 51 -6.01 15.38 3.10
N GLU A 52 -6.96 16.30 3.27
CA GLU A 52 -8.10 16.09 4.17
C GLU A 52 -9.13 15.13 3.56
N GLU A 53 -9.47 15.32 2.28
CA GLU A 53 -10.38 14.42 1.55
C GLU A 53 -9.81 13.00 1.45
N MET A 54 -8.50 12.85 1.24
CA MET A 54 -7.82 11.54 1.23
C MET A 54 -8.00 10.76 2.54
N ARG A 55 -8.19 11.45 3.67
CA ARG A 55 -8.35 10.83 5.00
C ARG A 55 -9.79 10.42 5.29
N GLU A 56 -10.75 10.82 4.46
CA GLU A 56 -12.11 10.35 4.60
C GLU A 56 -12.15 8.82 4.50
N ILE A 57 -12.98 8.21 5.35
CA ILE A 57 -13.13 6.76 5.41
C ILE A 57 -14.21 6.24 4.46
N GLU A 58 -15.06 7.15 3.96
CA GLU A 58 -16.21 6.82 3.13
C GLU A 58 -15.76 6.29 1.77
N HIS A 59 -16.36 5.18 1.35
CA HIS A 59 -15.95 4.51 0.12
C HIS A 59 -16.12 5.39 -1.13
N SER A 60 -17.20 6.16 -1.17
CA SER A 60 -17.51 7.12 -2.23
C SER A 60 -16.50 8.25 -2.35
N SER A 61 -15.84 8.64 -1.27
CA SER A 61 -14.79 9.67 -1.27
C SER A 61 -13.42 9.12 -1.64
N ARG A 62 -13.23 7.80 -1.54
CA ARG A 62 -11.93 7.15 -1.78
C ARG A 62 -11.81 6.51 -3.15
N LEU A 63 -12.87 5.86 -3.64
CA LEU A 63 -12.90 5.19 -4.94
C LEU A 63 -14.07 5.73 -5.76
N TYR A 64 -13.78 6.54 -6.77
CA TYR A 64 -14.80 7.18 -7.59
C TYR A 64 -14.28 7.51 -8.99
N SER A 65 -15.22 7.77 -9.90
CA SER A 65 -14.96 8.21 -11.26
C SER A 65 -15.61 9.57 -11.47
N GLU A 66 -14.85 10.55 -11.92
CA GLU A 66 -15.31 11.92 -12.19
C GLU A 66 -14.51 12.51 -13.36
N ASP A 67 -15.17 13.29 -14.22
CA ASP A 67 -14.55 13.95 -15.38
C ASP A 67 -13.70 13.04 -16.29
N GLY A 68 -14.09 11.76 -16.38
CA GLY A 68 -13.36 10.75 -17.18
C GLY A 68 -12.05 10.30 -16.56
N ALA A 69 -11.82 10.64 -15.29
CA ALA A 69 -10.73 10.14 -14.46
C ALA A 69 -11.24 9.14 -13.41
N HIS A 70 -10.36 8.23 -13.00
CA HIS A 70 -10.63 7.25 -11.94
C HIS A 70 -9.72 7.51 -10.76
N PHE A 71 -10.32 7.83 -9.62
CA PHE A 71 -9.64 8.18 -8.37
C PHE A 71 -9.67 6.98 -7.43
N MET A 72 -8.49 6.61 -6.94
CA MET A 72 -8.31 5.42 -6.13
C MET A 72 -7.39 5.73 -4.95
N THR A 73 -7.97 5.97 -3.78
CA THR A 73 -7.22 6.22 -2.54
C THR A 73 -7.12 4.95 -1.71
N ALA A 74 -5.88 4.47 -1.50
CA ALA A 74 -5.59 3.34 -0.63
C ALA A 74 -4.80 3.76 0.61
N SER A 75 -5.16 3.17 1.75
CA SER A 75 -4.27 3.16 2.92
C SER A 75 -3.16 2.15 2.66
N VAL A 76 -1.92 2.55 2.91
CA VAL A 76 -0.70 1.79 2.64
C VAL A 76 0.20 1.83 3.87
N LEU A 77 0.78 0.69 4.20
CA LEU A 77 1.74 0.59 5.30
C LEU A 77 3.12 1.12 4.91
N TYR A 78 3.76 1.81 5.85
CA TYR A 78 5.11 2.31 5.70
C TYR A 78 5.88 2.26 7.02
N GLY A 79 7.19 2.53 6.96
CA GLY A 79 8.06 2.41 8.14
C GLY A 79 8.29 0.97 8.59
N ILE A 80 8.08 0.01 7.69
CA ILE A 80 8.13 -1.45 7.92
C ILE A 80 9.46 -1.93 8.53
N ASP A 81 10.56 -1.26 8.21
CA ASP A 81 11.90 -1.59 8.72
C ASP A 81 12.20 -0.92 10.08
N GLY A 82 11.36 0.03 10.49
CA GLY A 82 11.44 0.73 11.77
C GLY A 82 10.74 0.00 12.92
N PRO A 83 10.73 0.59 14.12
CA PRO A 83 10.06 0.02 15.27
C PRO A 83 8.52 0.12 15.15
N GLU A 84 7.97 1.19 14.59
CA GLU A 84 6.52 1.41 14.57
C GLU A 84 6.03 1.62 13.14
N PRO A 85 5.53 0.55 12.49
CA PRO A 85 4.88 0.68 11.20
C PRO A 85 3.65 1.57 11.31
N GLN A 86 3.45 2.42 10.32
CA GLN A 86 2.33 3.36 10.25
C GLN A 86 1.58 3.19 8.93
N THR A 87 0.39 3.78 8.85
CA THR A 87 -0.41 3.84 7.62
C THR A 87 -0.38 5.25 7.05
N THR A 88 -0.38 5.35 5.74
CA THR A 88 -0.59 6.60 5.00
C THR A 88 -1.68 6.39 3.95
N ASP A 89 -2.35 7.44 3.54
CA ASP A 89 -3.19 7.39 2.35
C ASP A 89 -2.38 7.81 1.12
N ILE A 90 -2.59 7.11 0.02
CA ILE A 90 -2.00 7.37 -1.29
C ILE A 90 -3.13 7.34 -2.32
N THR A 91 -3.25 8.40 -3.11
CA THR A 91 -4.21 8.45 -4.21
C THR A 91 -3.52 8.12 -5.52
N PHE A 92 -4.15 7.25 -6.29
CA PHE A 92 -3.79 6.91 -7.65
C PHE A 92 -4.91 7.41 -8.56
N ILE A 93 -4.57 8.19 -9.58
CA ILE A 93 -5.54 8.75 -10.53
C ILE A 93 -5.18 8.28 -11.93
N LEU A 94 -6.12 7.65 -12.62
CA LEU A 94 -5.98 7.37 -14.05
C LEU A 94 -6.80 8.39 -14.82
N ALA A 95 -6.13 9.26 -15.57
CA ALA A 95 -6.76 10.34 -16.33
C ALA A 95 -6.01 10.55 -17.66
N ALA A 96 -6.74 10.69 -18.77
CA ALA A 96 -6.17 10.99 -20.09
C ALA A 96 -4.95 10.11 -20.49
N ASN A 97 -5.03 8.79 -20.23
CA ASN A 97 -3.94 7.81 -20.43
C ASN A 97 -2.67 8.03 -19.58
N ARG A 98 -2.77 8.81 -18.51
CA ARG A 98 -1.69 9.08 -17.56
C ARG A 98 -2.05 8.56 -16.18
N LEU A 99 -1.02 8.23 -15.41
CA LEU A 99 -1.12 7.94 -13.99
C LEU A 99 -0.68 9.17 -13.21
N VAL A 100 -1.50 9.63 -12.27
CA VAL A 100 -1.07 10.58 -11.22
C VAL A 100 -1.00 9.83 -9.90
N THR A 101 0.05 10.08 -9.12
CA THR A 101 0.15 9.58 -7.73
C THR A 101 0.28 10.74 -6.77
N VAL A 102 -0.54 10.78 -5.72
CA VAL A 102 -0.51 11.81 -4.67
C VAL A 102 -0.12 11.15 -3.35
N ARG A 103 0.96 11.61 -2.73
CA ARG A 103 1.49 11.02 -1.51
C ARG A 103 2.25 12.02 -0.65
N TYR A 104 2.20 11.82 0.65
CA TYR A 104 2.86 12.69 1.65
C TYR A 104 4.04 12.01 2.35
N ILE A 105 4.43 10.83 1.86
CA ILE A 105 5.59 10.07 2.29
C ILE A 105 6.25 9.39 1.08
N GLU A 106 7.40 8.74 1.31
CA GLU A 106 8.13 7.96 0.30
C GLU A 106 8.18 6.47 0.66
N PRO A 107 7.16 5.66 0.29
CA PRO A 107 7.21 4.22 0.47
C PRO A 107 8.27 3.60 -0.43
N LYS A 108 8.99 2.58 0.08
CA LYS A 108 10.01 1.84 -0.70
C LYS A 108 9.48 1.26 -2.02
N ALA A 109 8.21 0.92 -2.10
CA ALA A 109 7.55 0.40 -3.29
C ALA A 109 7.71 1.34 -4.51
N PHE A 110 7.64 2.66 -4.31
CA PHE A 110 7.81 3.65 -5.37
C PHE A 110 9.24 3.63 -5.93
N ALA A 111 10.24 3.59 -5.06
CA ALA A 111 11.64 3.51 -5.48
C ALA A 111 11.93 2.21 -6.25
N LEU A 112 11.37 1.08 -5.79
CA LEU A 112 11.49 -0.21 -6.46
C LEU A 112 10.86 -0.18 -7.85
N LEU A 113 9.66 0.40 -7.99
CA LEU A 113 9.04 0.55 -9.30
C LEU A 113 9.86 1.47 -10.20
N LYS A 114 10.29 2.64 -9.72
CA LYS A 114 11.12 3.59 -10.50
C LYS A 114 12.38 2.90 -11.01
N ALA A 115 13.02 2.06 -10.20
CA ALA A 115 14.19 1.28 -10.62
C ALA A 115 13.86 0.21 -11.68
N ARG A 116 12.70 -0.46 -11.55
CA ARG A 116 12.22 -1.47 -12.51
C ARG A 116 11.80 -0.85 -13.84
N ALA A 117 11.09 0.26 -13.80
CA ALA A 117 10.48 0.93 -14.96
C ALA A 117 11.52 1.53 -15.92
N LYS A 118 12.75 1.77 -15.46
CA LYS A 118 13.89 2.19 -16.31
C LYS A 118 14.40 1.09 -17.23
N LYS A 119 14.07 -0.18 -16.99
CA LYS A 119 14.53 -1.30 -17.80
C LYS A 119 13.60 -1.48 -19.01
N PRO A 120 14.11 -1.80 -20.22
CA PRO A 120 13.27 -2.10 -21.36
C PRO A 120 12.33 -3.28 -21.09
N ARG A 121 11.10 -3.21 -21.61
CA ARG A 121 10.06 -4.24 -21.44
C ARG A 121 9.74 -4.52 -19.98
N SER A 122 9.73 -3.48 -19.16
CA SER A 122 9.41 -3.61 -17.74
C SER A 122 7.95 -3.97 -17.48
N GLY A 123 7.09 -3.96 -18.50
CA GLY A 123 5.65 -4.15 -18.36
C GLY A 123 4.98 -2.95 -17.69
N CYS A 124 5.52 -1.75 -17.91
CA CYS A 124 5.05 -0.48 -17.35
C CYS A 124 4.73 0.56 -18.44
N GLU A 125 4.56 0.16 -19.69
CA GLU A 125 4.50 1.06 -20.84
C GLU A 125 3.17 1.84 -20.96
N THR A 126 2.20 1.55 -20.09
CA THR A 126 0.90 2.22 -20.04
C THR A 126 0.56 2.62 -18.61
N ALA A 127 -0.22 3.69 -18.42
CA ALA A 127 -0.65 4.13 -17.09
C ALA A 127 -1.31 3.03 -16.25
N PRO A 128 -2.23 2.19 -16.78
CA PRO A 128 -2.77 1.05 -16.03
C PRO A 128 -1.71 0.00 -15.63
N ARG A 129 -0.73 -0.26 -16.51
CA ARG A 129 0.36 -1.19 -16.21
C ARG A 129 1.33 -0.65 -15.15
N LEU A 130 1.55 0.67 -15.16
CA LEU A 130 2.29 1.39 -14.13
C LEU A 130 1.60 1.30 -12.78
N LEU A 131 0.30 1.57 -12.74
CA LEU A 131 -0.51 1.44 -11.53
C LEU A 131 -0.44 0.01 -11.00
N MET A 132 -0.69 -1.00 -11.86
CA MET A 132 -0.56 -2.40 -11.47
C MET A 132 0.83 -2.71 -10.91
N GLY A 133 1.88 -2.19 -11.52
CA GLY A 133 3.24 -2.34 -11.05
C GLY A 133 3.51 -1.71 -9.69
N LEU A 134 2.90 -0.55 -9.38
CA LEU A 134 2.95 0.07 -8.05
C LEU A 134 2.22 -0.79 -7.03
N LEU A 135 1.01 -1.24 -7.36
CA LEU A 135 0.18 -2.04 -6.46
C LEU A 135 0.86 -3.37 -6.11
N GLU A 136 1.45 -4.07 -7.09
CA GLU A 136 2.27 -5.28 -6.83
C GLU A 136 3.42 -4.98 -5.87
N ALA A 137 4.19 -3.92 -6.13
CA ALA A 137 5.32 -3.56 -5.28
C ALA A 137 4.89 -3.15 -3.86
N ILE A 138 3.69 -2.59 -3.69
CA ILE A 138 3.11 -2.28 -2.37
C ILE A 138 2.71 -3.58 -1.68
N ILE A 139 1.97 -4.47 -2.36
CA ILE A 139 1.51 -5.75 -1.81
C ILE A 139 2.70 -6.62 -1.38
N ASP A 140 3.75 -6.71 -2.20
CA ASP A 140 4.97 -7.45 -1.86
C ASP A 140 5.61 -6.94 -0.57
N ARG A 141 5.69 -5.60 -0.41
CA ARG A 141 6.26 -4.98 0.79
C ARG A 141 5.41 -5.20 2.03
N GLU A 142 4.10 -5.21 1.90
CA GLU A 142 3.22 -5.52 3.01
C GLU A 142 3.27 -7.01 3.37
N ALA A 143 3.38 -7.91 2.40
CA ALA A 143 3.60 -9.34 2.63
C ALA A 143 4.87 -9.59 3.45
N ASP A 144 6.01 -8.99 3.07
CA ASP A 144 7.26 -9.06 3.84
C ASP A 144 7.07 -8.65 5.31
N MET A 145 6.25 -7.62 5.56
CA MET A 145 5.96 -7.16 6.91
C MET A 145 5.08 -8.16 7.68
N ILE A 146 4.05 -8.68 7.04
CA ILE A 146 3.14 -9.66 7.63
C ILE A 146 3.93 -10.89 8.08
N GLU A 147 4.86 -11.38 7.24
CA GLU A 147 5.77 -12.48 7.58
C GLU A 147 6.63 -12.16 8.80
N ARG A 148 7.17 -10.94 8.88
CA ARG A 148 7.97 -10.50 10.04
C ARG A 148 7.14 -10.50 11.32
N ILE A 149 5.94 -9.93 11.30
CA ILE A 149 5.05 -9.87 12.48
C ILE A 149 4.64 -11.29 12.90
N GLN A 150 4.36 -12.17 11.94
CA GLN A 150 4.06 -13.57 12.21
C GLN A 150 5.21 -14.27 12.93
N ALA A 151 6.46 -14.04 12.50
CA ALA A 151 7.64 -14.57 13.15
C ALA A 151 7.82 -14.01 14.58
N GLU A 152 7.53 -12.71 14.80
CA GLU A 152 7.58 -12.07 16.11
C GLU A 152 6.52 -12.66 17.06
N ILE A 153 5.26 -12.77 16.65
CA ILE A 153 4.19 -13.43 17.42
C ILE A 153 4.55 -14.91 17.71
N GLY A 154 5.17 -15.59 16.75
CA GLY A 154 5.67 -16.95 16.93
C GLY A 154 6.68 -17.09 18.07
N LYS A 155 7.64 -16.16 18.18
CA LYS A 155 8.63 -16.13 19.27
C LYS A 155 8.00 -15.85 20.64
N LEU A 156 6.99 -14.98 20.68
CA LEU A 156 6.26 -14.67 21.92
C LEU A 156 5.56 -15.92 22.48
N ALA A 157 4.92 -16.70 21.61
CA ALA A 157 4.27 -17.95 22.00
C ALA A 157 5.22 -18.89 22.75
N HIS A 158 6.41 -19.13 22.18
CA HIS A 158 7.42 -19.97 22.80
C HIS A 158 7.94 -19.39 24.13
N THR A 159 8.09 -18.07 24.21
CA THR A 159 8.54 -17.38 25.42
C THR A 159 7.54 -17.52 26.58
N ILE A 160 6.24 -17.48 26.28
CA ILE A 160 5.17 -17.63 27.28
C ILE A 160 5.18 -19.03 27.89
N PHE A 161 5.17 -20.07 27.06
CA PHE A 161 5.00 -21.45 27.52
C PHE A 161 6.26 -22.07 28.12
N GLU A 162 7.46 -21.56 27.79
CA GLU A 162 8.72 -22.07 28.33
C GLU A 162 9.32 -21.21 29.46
N MET A 163 8.54 -20.26 30.01
CA MET A 163 9.07 -19.30 30.96
C MET A 163 9.48 -19.95 32.31
N ARG A 164 10.78 -19.96 32.59
CA ARG A 164 11.36 -20.42 33.86
C ARG A 164 11.82 -19.26 34.74
N GLY A 165 11.73 -19.43 36.06
CA GLY A 165 12.24 -18.47 37.06
C GLY A 165 11.34 -18.34 38.29
N GLY A 166 11.81 -17.61 39.30
CA GLY A 166 11.02 -17.26 40.49
C GLY A 166 9.84 -16.34 40.14
N ALA A 167 8.85 -16.23 41.03
CA ALA A 167 7.58 -15.52 40.80
C ALA A 167 7.77 -14.07 40.33
N LEU A 168 8.58 -13.27 41.02
CA LEU A 168 8.85 -11.86 40.66
C LEU A 168 9.52 -11.72 39.29
N THR A 169 10.41 -12.65 38.92
CA THR A 169 11.08 -12.65 37.61
C THR A 169 10.12 -13.01 36.49
N ARG A 170 9.19 -13.95 36.72
CA ARG A 170 8.15 -14.31 35.75
C ARG A 170 7.16 -13.16 35.53
N GLN A 171 6.70 -12.51 36.60
CA GLN A 171 5.76 -11.38 36.50
C GLN A 171 6.30 -10.26 35.60
N ARG A 172 7.55 -9.80 35.84
CA ARG A 172 8.19 -8.76 34.99
C ARG A 172 8.34 -9.19 33.53
N ARG A 173 8.59 -10.48 33.27
CA ARG A 173 8.71 -11.01 31.91
C ARG A 173 7.36 -11.08 31.21
N PHE A 174 6.30 -11.47 31.92
CA PHE A 174 4.94 -11.46 31.37
C PHE A 174 4.48 -10.03 31.04
N GLU A 175 4.82 -9.02 31.85
CA GLU A 175 4.55 -7.61 31.51
C GLU A 175 5.20 -7.19 30.18
N VAL A 176 6.44 -7.62 29.92
CA VAL A 176 7.12 -7.35 28.65
C VAL A 176 6.43 -8.06 27.49
N VAL A 177 6.06 -9.33 27.69
CA VAL A 177 5.34 -10.12 26.69
C VAL A 177 4.00 -9.49 26.35
N LEU A 178 3.21 -9.04 27.35
CA LEU A 178 1.92 -8.37 27.13
C LEU A 178 2.07 -7.14 26.25
N LYS A 179 3.09 -6.31 26.48
CA LYS A 179 3.38 -5.14 25.63
C LYS A 179 3.74 -5.54 24.20
N GLN A 180 4.49 -6.63 24.03
CA GLN A 180 4.85 -7.14 22.71
C GLN A 180 3.67 -7.74 21.96
N ILE A 181 2.77 -8.47 22.65
CA ILE A 181 1.51 -8.97 22.07
C ILE A 181 0.65 -7.78 21.62
N GLY A 182 0.48 -6.77 22.48
CA GLY A 182 -0.29 -5.57 22.16
C GLY A 182 0.22 -4.86 20.90
N ARG A 183 1.55 -4.66 20.80
CA ARG A 183 2.18 -4.08 19.60
C ARG A 183 1.97 -4.96 18.36
N GLY A 184 2.13 -6.29 18.47
CA GLY A 184 1.87 -7.21 17.37
C GLY A 184 0.41 -7.15 16.89
N GLY A 185 -0.53 -7.04 17.83
CA GLY A 185 -1.96 -6.85 17.55
C GLY A 185 -2.23 -5.54 16.80
N GLU A 186 -1.67 -4.42 17.25
CA GLU A 186 -1.85 -3.12 16.58
C GLU A 186 -1.34 -3.14 15.14
N VAL A 187 -0.13 -3.67 14.90
CA VAL A 187 0.41 -3.74 13.54
C VAL A 187 -0.42 -4.69 12.67
N THR A 188 -0.92 -5.80 13.23
CA THR A 188 -1.83 -6.72 12.53
C THR A 188 -3.12 -6.01 12.10
N THR A 189 -3.70 -5.17 12.96
CA THR A 189 -4.89 -4.36 12.64
C THR A 189 -4.62 -3.39 11.50
N ARG A 190 -3.53 -2.62 11.58
CA ARG A 190 -3.13 -1.68 10.52
C ARG A 190 -2.88 -2.39 9.19
N ALA A 191 -2.27 -3.58 9.23
CA ALA A 191 -2.05 -4.39 8.04
C ALA A 191 -3.35 -4.89 7.41
N ARG A 192 -4.33 -5.26 8.24
CA ARG A 192 -5.65 -5.67 7.78
C ARG A 192 -6.41 -4.52 7.13
N GLU A 193 -6.36 -3.34 7.73
CA GLU A 193 -6.96 -2.12 7.15
C GLU A 193 -6.35 -1.80 5.77
N SER A 194 -5.03 -1.87 5.66
CA SER A 194 -4.28 -1.65 4.42
C SER A 194 -4.66 -2.66 3.33
N MET A 195 -4.60 -3.96 3.65
CA MET A 195 -4.98 -5.04 2.73
C MET A 195 -6.43 -4.93 2.27
N GLN A 196 -7.38 -4.58 3.16
CA GLN A 196 -8.76 -4.35 2.76
C GLN A 196 -8.92 -3.13 1.85
N SER A 197 -8.18 -2.05 2.12
CA SER A 197 -8.16 -0.88 1.25
C SER A 197 -7.64 -1.20 -0.14
N LEU A 198 -6.54 -1.97 -0.23
CA LEU A 198 -5.97 -2.43 -1.49
C LEU A 198 -6.90 -3.41 -2.22
N GLN A 199 -7.57 -4.32 -1.51
CA GLN A 199 -8.55 -5.23 -2.12
C GLN A 199 -9.66 -4.45 -2.81
N ARG A 200 -10.23 -3.45 -2.13
CA ARG A 200 -11.28 -2.60 -2.70
C ARG A 200 -10.78 -1.80 -3.91
N LEU A 201 -9.56 -1.25 -3.82
CA LEU A 201 -8.92 -0.55 -4.94
C LEU A 201 -8.76 -1.47 -6.16
N LEU A 202 -8.25 -2.69 -5.97
CA LEU A 202 -8.06 -3.66 -7.06
C LEU A 202 -9.39 -4.02 -7.73
N VAL A 203 -10.48 -4.14 -6.96
CA VAL A 203 -11.82 -4.40 -7.49
C VAL A 203 -12.31 -3.21 -8.34
N HIS A 204 -12.18 -1.99 -7.84
CA HIS A 204 -12.55 -0.79 -8.58
C HIS A 204 -11.71 -0.63 -9.87
N PHE A 205 -10.39 -0.83 -9.77
CA PHE A 205 -9.49 -0.84 -10.92
C PHE A 205 -9.88 -1.91 -11.96
N ALA A 206 -10.32 -3.08 -11.52
CA ALA A 206 -10.83 -4.13 -12.41
C ALA A 206 -12.10 -3.72 -13.16
N GLN A 207 -12.99 -2.97 -12.51
CA GLN A 207 -14.28 -2.58 -13.06
C GLN A 207 -14.13 -1.44 -14.07
N GLU A 208 -13.36 -0.41 -13.70
CA GLU A 208 -13.32 0.85 -14.44
C GLU A 208 -12.25 0.85 -15.55
N SER A 209 -11.12 0.17 -15.33
CA SER A 209 -9.95 0.27 -16.23
C SER A 209 -9.71 -0.97 -17.10
N ILE A 210 -10.43 -2.06 -16.84
CA ILE A 210 -10.23 -3.33 -17.56
C ILE A 210 -11.50 -3.70 -18.36
N THR A 211 -11.44 -3.42 -19.66
CA THR A 211 -12.48 -3.86 -20.61
C THR A 211 -12.24 -5.30 -21.11
N PRO A 212 -13.24 -5.98 -21.71
CA PRO A 212 -13.02 -7.29 -22.34
C PRO A 212 -11.95 -7.29 -23.44
N LYS A 213 -11.75 -6.13 -24.10
CA LYS A 213 -10.69 -5.90 -25.10
C LYS A 213 -9.35 -5.52 -24.49
N SER A 214 -9.27 -5.36 -23.17
CA SER A 214 -8.04 -5.00 -22.47
C SER A 214 -6.95 -6.06 -22.64
N ASP A 215 -5.74 -5.65 -22.30
CA ASP A 215 -4.57 -6.50 -22.20
C ASP A 215 -4.84 -7.74 -21.32
N LYS A 216 -4.65 -8.94 -21.90
CA LYS A 216 -4.82 -10.22 -21.22
C LYS A 216 -3.81 -10.39 -20.09
N ASP A 217 -2.59 -9.87 -20.26
CA ASP A 217 -1.54 -9.95 -19.25
C ASP A 217 -1.93 -9.14 -18.00
N LEU A 218 -2.31 -7.88 -18.18
CA LEU A 218 -2.80 -7.02 -17.09
C LEU A 218 -3.96 -7.65 -16.31
N ARG A 219 -4.91 -8.29 -17.00
CA ARG A 219 -6.01 -9.02 -16.33
C ARG A 219 -5.53 -10.19 -15.47
N ASN A 220 -4.53 -10.92 -15.95
CA ASN A 220 -3.99 -12.03 -15.19
C ASN A 220 -3.24 -11.53 -13.95
N ARG A 221 -2.41 -10.49 -14.11
CA ARG A 221 -1.72 -9.81 -13.01
C ARG A 221 -2.69 -9.30 -11.95
N LEU A 222 -3.77 -8.63 -12.37
CA LEU A 222 -4.81 -8.16 -11.45
C LEU A 222 -5.47 -9.31 -10.67
N LYS A 223 -5.84 -10.40 -11.36
CA LYS A 223 -6.43 -11.58 -10.71
C LYS A 223 -5.47 -12.23 -9.72
N THR A 224 -4.17 -12.27 -10.02
CA THR A 224 -3.15 -12.77 -9.09
C THR A 224 -3.08 -11.87 -7.87
N ALA A 225 -2.89 -10.56 -8.05
CA ALA A 225 -2.84 -9.59 -6.94
C ALA A 225 -4.10 -9.62 -6.05
N THR A 226 -5.30 -9.74 -6.64
CA THR A 226 -6.54 -9.87 -5.84
C THR A 226 -6.55 -11.15 -4.99
N ARG A 227 -6.03 -12.27 -5.51
CA ARG A 227 -5.93 -13.51 -4.74
C ARG A 227 -4.87 -13.42 -3.65
N ASP A 228 -3.74 -12.78 -3.95
CA ASP A 228 -2.65 -12.61 -2.98
C ASP A 228 -3.13 -11.74 -1.80
N VAL A 229 -3.79 -10.61 -2.08
CA VAL A 229 -4.40 -9.76 -1.04
C VAL A 229 -5.45 -10.53 -0.22
N GLN A 230 -6.27 -11.38 -0.85
CA GLN A 230 -7.23 -12.21 -0.12
C GLN A 230 -6.51 -13.20 0.81
N SER A 231 -5.47 -13.88 0.32
CA SER A 231 -4.68 -14.83 1.11
C SER A 231 -3.99 -14.15 2.31
N LEU A 232 -3.45 -12.94 2.09
CA LEU A 232 -2.85 -12.12 3.15
C LEU A 232 -3.88 -11.67 4.19
N ASN A 233 -5.08 -11.27 3.76
CA ASN A 233 -6.19 -10.97 4.66
C ASN A 233 -6.59 -12.17 5.54
N ASP A 234 -6.64 -13.38 4.96
CA ASP A 234 -6.92 -14.60 5.70
C ASP A 234 -5.80 -14.88 6.73
N HIS A 235 -4.53 -14.71 6.34
CA HIS A 235 -3.37 -14.84 7.23
C HIS A 235 -3.43 -13.86 8.41
N LEU A 236 -3.74 -12.60 8.15
CA LEU A 236 -3.93 -11.58 9.18
C LEU A 236 -5.06 -11.94 10.14
N GLY A 237 -6.15 -12.54 9.64
CA GLY A 237 -7.23 -13.08 10.46
C GLY A 237 -6.74 -14.13 11.46
N PHE A 238 -5.94 -15.11 11.01
CA PHE A 238 -5.33 -16.11 11.89
C PHE A 238 -4.37 -15.49 12.91
N MET A 239 -3.62 -14.46 12.52
CA MET A 239 -2.70 -13.75 13.41
C MET A 239 -3.43 -13.01 14.52
N THR A 240 -4.57 -12.37 14.23
CA THR A 240 -5.42 -11.73 15.25
C THR A 240 -5.86 -12.75 16.31
N THR A 241 -6.44 -13.88 15.89
CA THR A 241 -6.87 -14.94 16.81
C THR A 241 -5.71 -15.51 17.61
N ARG A 242 -4.54 -15.66 17.00
CA ARG A 242 -3.33 -16.12 17.71
C ARG A 242 -2.87 -15.11 18.75
N ALA A 243 -2.91 -13.80 18.45
CA ALA A 243 -2.54 -12.77 19.41
C ALA A 243 -3.49 -12.74 20.61
N GLU A 244 -4.80 -12.89 20.38
CA GLU A 244 -5.83 -13.02 21.43
C GLU A 244 -5.57 -14.23 22.32
N PHE A 245 -5.32 -15.41 21.73
CA PHE A 245 -4.98 -16.61 22.49
C PHE A 245 -3.74 -16.42 23.37
N LEU A 246 -2.68 -15.78 22.84
CA LEU A 246 -1.47 -15.52 23.62
C LEU A 246 -1.71 -14.49 24.73
N LEU A 247 -2.57 -13.50 24.50
CA LEU A 247 -2.96 -12.53 25.51
C LEU A 247 -3.67 -13.24 26.67
N ASP A 248 -4.69 -14.04 26.36
CA ASP A 248 -5.46 -14.80 27.35
C ASP A 248 -4.58 -15.79 28.13
N ALA A 249 -3.72 -16.53 27.42
CA ALA A 249 -2.77 -17.45 28.04
C ALA A 249 -1.78 -16.73 28.97
N THR A 250 -1.31 -15.55 28.58
CA THR A 250 -0.39 -14.75 29.41
C THR A 250 -1.10 -14.22 30.66
N LEU A 251 -2.33 -13.75 30.53
CA LEU A 251 -3.15 -13.30 31.66
C LEU A 251 -3.47 -14.44 32.63
N GLY A 252 -3.74 -15.65 32.14
CA GLY A 252 -3.98 -16.82 32.98
C GLY A 252 -2.75 -17.36 33.72
N LEU A 253 -1.54 -16.94 33.33
CA LEU A 253 -0.27 -17.33 33.97
C LEU A 253 0.25 -16.30 34.99
N ILE A 254 -0.38 -15.12 35.07
CA ILE A 254 -0.12 -14.07 36.07
C ILE A 254 -0.95 -14.34 37.33
#